data_AF-A0A9X6WHS5-F1
#
_entry.id   AF-A0A9X6WHS5-F1
#
_cell.length_a   1.000
_cell.length_b   1.000
_cell.length_c   1.000
_cell.angle_alpha   90.00
_cell.angle_beta   90.00
_cell.angle_gamma   90.00
#
_symmetry.space_group_name_H-M   'P 1'
#
loop_
_entity.id
_entity.type
_entity.pdbx_description
1 polymer ?
#
loop_
_entity_poly.entity_id
_entity_poly.type
_entity_poly.pdbx_seq_one_letter_code
_entity_poly.pdbx_strand_id
1 'polypeptide(L)'
;MLASLLKQSQEMTLTALENELREKGMFNHVLHTLNVKSKKKRIRKKVLKRAIALVNVIENQPKQEINVNAQVSTSKNEKVQEVATSEVVQNVAIQEEITQEESSQVSFNFKKTPVTLLLKIGKQFLNNENVVKYYYNVNHTEFYKNKELLVNVFEIEIPKLATSIQQEIQTMVEEQQKKKTKA
;
A
#
# COMPACT_ATOMS: atom_id res chain seq x y z
N MET A 1 -17.58 -13.46 -31.93
CA MET A 1 -16.59 -12.37 -32.16
C MET A 1 -15.74 -12.05 -30.93
N LEU A 2 -16.25 -12.09 -29.69
CA LEU A 2 -15.43 -11.85 -28.49
C LEU A 2 -14.35 -12.94 -28.25
N ALA A 3 -14.66 -14.19 -28.57
CA ALA A 3 -13.72 -15.32 -28.39
C ALA A 3 -12.52 -15.29 -29.34
N SER A 4 -12.62 -14.68 -30.54
CA SER A 4 -11.47 -14.57 -31.45
C SER A 4 -10.53 -13.41 -31.06
N LEU A 5 -11.06 -12.38 -30.40
CA LEU A 5 -10.26 -11.28 -29.85
C LEU A 5 -9.40 -11.73 -28.67
N LEU A 6 -9.95 -12.63 -27.85
CA LEU A 6 -9.32 -13.18 -26.65
C LEU A 6 -8.14 -14.11 -26.98
N LYS A 7 -8.16 -14.75 -28.17
CA LYS A 7 -7.07 -15.62 -28.61
C LYS A 7 -5.83 -14.86 -29.10
N GLN A 8 -5.99 -13.56 -29.41
CA GLN A 8 -4.90 -12.68 -29.83
C GLN A 8 -4.21 -11.97 -28.65
N SER A 9 -4.75 -12.08 -27.43
CA SER A 9 -4.28 -11.31 -26.26
C SER A 9 -3.13 -11.95 -25.47
N GLN A 10 -2.52 -13.03 -25.95
CA GLN A 10 -1.51 -13.75 -25.16
C GLN A 10 -0.16 -13.05 -24.99
N GLU A 11 0.14 -11.93 -25.69
CA GLU A 11 1.34 -11.12 -25.41
C GLU A 11 1.13 -9.59 -25.57
N MET A 12 -0.07 -9.08 -25.27
CA MET A 12 -0.31 -7.63 -25.32
C MET A 12 0.01 -7.00 -23.96
N THR A 13 0.92 -6.02 -23.94
CA THR A 13 1.09 -5.14 -22.78
C THR A 13 -0.26 -4.50 -22.43
N LEU A 14 -0.55 -4.27 -21.13
CA LEU A 14 -1.83 -3.65 -20.70
C LEU A 14 -2.15 -2.35 -21.46
N THR A 15 -1.11 -1.64 -21.89
CA THR A 15 -1.18 -0.43 -22.71
C THR A 15 -1.65 -0.69 -24.14
N ALA A 16 -1.23 -1.79 -24.75
CA ALA A 16 -1.64 -2.15 -26.11
C ALA A 16 -3.11 -2.55 -26.17
N LEU A 17 -3.59 -3.35 -25.21
CA LEU A 17 -5.01 -3.72 -25.10
C LEU A 17 -5.90 -2.50 -24.83
N GLU A 18 -5.44 -1.57 -23.98
CA GLU A 18 -6.15 -0.30 -23.75
C GLU A 18 -6.29 0.53 -25.02
N ASN A 19 -5.25 0.57 -25.85
CA ASN A 19 -5.26 1.31 -27.11
C ASN A 19 -6.19 0.63 -28.12
N GLU A 20 -6.12 -0.69 -28.26
CA GLU A 20 -6.99 -1.46 -29.15
C GLU A 20 -8.48 -1.31 -28.78
N LEU A 21 -8.81 -1.37 -27.48
CA LEU A 21 -10.18 -1.14 -27.00
C LEU A 21 -10.67 0.29 -27.26
N ARG A 22 -9.75 1.27 -27.33
CA ARG A 22 -10.09 2.66 -27.67
C ARG A 22 -10.27 2.84 -29.16
N GLU A 23 -9.39 2.26 -29.97
CA GLU A 23 -9.51 2.24 -31.44
C GLU A 23 -10.82 1.60 -31.88
N LYS A 24 -11.24 0.53 -31.21
CA LYS A 24 -12.51 -0.16 -31.46
C LYS A 24 -13.73 0.55 -30.84
N GLY A 25 -13.56 1.67 -30.14
CA GLY A 25 -14.65 2.37 -29.44
C GLY A 25 -15.28 1.59 -28.28
N MET A 26 -14.75 0.42 -27.93
CA MET A 26 -15.31 -0.50 -26.93
C MET A 26 -14.91 -0.17 -25.49
N PHE A 27 -13.89 0.68 -25.30
CA PHE A 27 -13.34 0.97 -23.98
C PHE A 27 -14.40 1.47 -22.98
N ASN A 28 -15.28 2.38 -23.39
CA ASN A 28 -16.33 2.89 -22.50
C ASN A 28 -17.40 1.83 -22.20
N HIS A 29 -17.74 1.00 -23.18
CA HIS A 29 -18.69 -0.09 -22.99
C HIS A 29 -18.16 -1.11 -21.97
N VAL A 30 -16.90 -1.51 -22.08
CA VAL A 30 -16.23 -2.41 -21.12
C VAL A 30 -16.18 -1.80 -19.70
N LEU A 31 -15.97 -0.50 -19.57
CA LEU A 31 -16.02 0.14 -18.25
C LEU A 31 -17.43 0.14 -17.65
N HIS A 32 -18.46 0.31 -18.49
CA HIS A 32 -19.85 0.25 -18.05
C HIS A 32 -20.26 -1.16 -17.61
N THR A 33 -19.87 -2.20 -18.36
CA THR A 33 -20.14 -3.60 -17.97
C THR A 33 -19.45 -3.96 -16.65
N LEU A 34 -18.25 -3.42 -16.41
CA LEU A 34 -17.52 -3.56 -15.16
C LEU A 34 -17.96 -2.59 -14.04
N ASN A 35 -19.06 -1.83 -14.25
CA ASN A 35 -19.62 -0.84 -13.31
C ASN A 35 -18.60 0.21 -12.81
N VAL A 36 -17.64 0.59 -13.66
CA VAL A 36 -16.60 1.57 -13.32
C VAL A 36 -17.07 2.99 -13.61
N LYS A 37 -17.58 3.67 -12.59
CA LYS A 37 -18.01 5.09 -12.68
C LYS A 37 -16.85 6.09 -12.72
N SER A 38 -15.66 5.70 -12.27
CA SER A 38 -14.52 6.62 -12.14
C SER A 38 -13.92 7.01 -13.49
N LYS A 39 -13.72 8.32 -13.70
CA LYS A 39 -12.99 8.86 -14.86
C LYS A 39 -11.46 8.82 -14.70
N LYS A 40 -10.94 8.59 -13.49
CA LYS A 40 -9.50 8.61 -13.22
C LYS A 40 -8.78 7.46 -13.95
N LYS A 41 -7.77 7.80 -14.78
CA LYS A 41 -6.94 6.84 -15.55
C LYS A 41 -6.43 5.68 -14.71
N ARG A 42 -5.91 5.97 -13.51
CA ARG A 42 -5.36 4.95 -12.58
C ARG A 42 -6.42 3.93 -12.13
N ILE A 43 -7.66 4.36 -11.91
CA ILE A 43 -8.74 3.47 -11.46
C ILE A 43 -9.18 2.56 -12.60
N ARG A 44 -9.40 3.12 -13.80
CA ARG A 44 -9.75 2.36 -15.01
C ARG A 44 -8.71 1.28 -15.32
N LYS A 45 -7.41 1.63 -15.28
CA LYS A 45 -6.28 0.69 -15.44
C LYS A 45 -6.30 -0.44 -14.42
N LYS A 46 -6.52 -0.10 -13.14
CA LYS A 46 -6.53 -1.08 -12.06
C LYS A 46 -7.66 -2.09 -12.23
N VAL A 47 -8.84 -1.65 -12.66
CA VAL A 47 -9.98 -2.53 -12.88
C VAL A 47 -9.76 -3.43 -14.10
N LEU A 48 -9.30 -2.87 -15.22
CA LEU A 48 -9.00 -3.66 -16.43
C LEU A 48 -7.95 -4.74 -16.15
N LYS A 49 -6.88 -4.39 -15.41
CA LYS A 49 -5.85 -5.36 -14.96
C LYS A 49 -6.43 -6.49 -14.11
N ARG A 50 -7.38 -6.19 -13.23
CA ARG A 50 -8.07 -7.20 -12.41
C ARG A 50 -8.96 -8.11 -13.25
N ALA A 51 -9.70 -7.55 -14.21
CA ALA A 51 -10.57 -8.32 -15.10
C ALA A 51 -9.75 -9.34 -15.93
N ILE A 52 -8.63 -8.90 -16.49
CA ILE A 52 -7.71 -9.79 -17.23
C ILE A 52 -7.16 -10.89 -16.33
N ALA A 53 -6.73 -10.56 -15.11
CA ALA A 53 -6.23 -11.55 -14.17
C ALA A 53 -7.28 -12.62 -13.84
N LEU A 54 -8.55 -12.23 -13.69
CA LEU A 54 -9.65 -13.18 -13.47
C LEU A 54 -9.89 -14.08 -14.69
N VAL A 55 -9.89 -13.51 -15.90
CA VAL A 55 -10.04 -14.28 -17.14
C VAL A 55 -8.90 -15.29 -17.29
N ASN A 56 -7.66 -14.87 -17.07
CA ASN A 56 -6.50 -15.78 -17.14
C ASN A 56 -6.60 -16.92 -16.10
N VAL A 57 -7.14 -16.65 -14.91
CA VAL A 57 -7.38 -17.70 -13.90
C VAL A 57 -8.44 -18.69 -14.38
N ILE A 58 -9.51 -18.22 -15.02
CA ILE A 58 -10.59 -19.06 -15.55
C ILE A 58 -10.11 -19.89 -16.74
N GLU A 59 -9.32 -19.31 -17.65
CA GLU A 59 -8.79 -19.99 -18.85
C GLU A 59 -7.78 -21.10 -18.52
N ASN A 60 -7.06 -20.97 -17.41
CA ASN A 60 -6.06 -21.94 -16.97
C ASN A 60 -6.64 -23.03 -16.04
N GLN A 61 -7.94 -23.01 -15.74
CA GLN A 61 -8.61 -24.12 -15.06
C GLN A 61 -9.08 -25.17 -16.07
N PRO A 62 -8.95 -26.48 -15.78
CA PRO A 62 -9.53 -27.52 -16.62
C PRO A 62 -11.04 -27.33 -16.63
N LYS A 63 -11.63 -27.19 -17.83
CA LYS A 63 -13.08 -27.10 -18.03
C LYS A 63 -13.73 -28.39 -17.53
N GLN A 64 -14.19 -28.40 -16.28
CA GLN A 64 -15.16 -29.41 -15.85
C GLN A 64 -16.52 -28.97 -16.38
N GLU A 65 -17.12 -29.83 -17.20
CA GLU A 65 -18.49 -29.69 -17.69
C GLU A 65 -19.44 -29.68 -16.49
N ILE A 66 -19.99 -28.50 -16.18
CA ILE A 66 -20.94 -28.37 -15.08
C ILE A 66 -22.33 -28.60 -15.68
N ASN A 67 -22.90 -29.78 -15.39
CA ASN A 67 -24.30 -30.10 -15.60
C ASN A 67 -25.16 -29.13 -14.78
N VAL A 68 -26.11 -28.49 -15.45
CA VAL A 68 -27.00 -27.48 -14.85
C VAL A 68 -28.06 -28.20 -14.02
N ASN A 69 -27.94 -28.13 -12.70
CA ASN A 69 -29.13 -28.16 -11.87
C ASN A 69 -29.07 -27.05 -10.83
N ALA A 70 -30.13 -26.26 -10.84
CA ALA A 70 -30.36 -25.13 -9.97
C ALA A 70 -30.37 -25.57 -8.51
N GLN A 71 -29.82 -24.73 -7.62
CA GLN A 71 -30.62 -24.20 -6.52
C GLN A 71 -29.93 -23.01 -5.84
N VAL A 72 -30.70 -21.92 -5.86
CA VAL A 72 -30.54 -20.69 -5.10
C VAL A 72 -30.78 -20.99 -3.62
N SER A 73 -29.95 -20.45 -2.72
CA SER A 73 -30.41 -20.08 -1.39
C SER A 73 -29.55 -18.97 -0.79
N THR A 74 -30.13 -17.78 -0.81
CA THR A 74 -29.85 -16.64 0.05
C THR A 74 -30.51 -16.81 1.42
N SER A 75 -30.01 -16.04 2.41
CA SER A 75 -30.70 -15.52 3.62
C SER A 75 -30.20 -16.10 4.96
N LYS A 76 -29.49 -15.30 5.79
CA LYS A 76 -29.93 -14.65 7.07
C LYS A 76 -30.24 -15.67 8.21
N ASN A 77 -29.98 -15.52 9.51
CA ASN A 77 -29.54 -14.45 10.41
C ASN A 77 -29.12 -15.07 11.78
N GLU A 78 -28.46 -14.27 12.63
CA GLU A 78 -28.57 -14.16 14.12
C GLU A 78 -28.40 -15.32 15.13
N LYS A 79 -27.41 -15.15 16.04
CA LYS A 79 -27.51 -15.06 17.53
C LYS A 79 -26.11 -14.76 18.11
N VAL A 80 -25.77 -13.60 18.69
CA VAL A 80 -26.10 -12.97 20.00
C VAL A 80 -25.53 -13.70 21.24
N GLN A 81 -24.52 -13.06 21.88
CA GLN A 81 -24.40 -12.74 23.33
C GLN A 81 -23.09 -11.92 23.54
N GLU A 82 -22.99 -10.65 24.00
CA GLU A 82 -23.46 -9.98 25.24
C GLU A 82 -22.94 -10.70 26.52
N VAL A 83 -22.31 -10.14 27.57
CA VAL A 83 -22.02 -8.79 28.17
C VAL A 83 -20.85 -8.99 29.16
N ALA A 84 -19.96 -8.01 29.47
CA ALA A 84 -19.82 -7.30 30.77
C ALA A 84 -18.33 -7.30 31.22
N THR A 85 -17.55 -6.21 31.10
CA THR A 85 -17.31 -5.05 32.03
C THR A 85 -16.35 -5.26 33.21
N SER A 86 -15.40 -4.31 33.30
CA SER A 86 -14.62 -3.82 34.47
C SER A 86 -13.41 -4.65 34.90
N GLU A 87 -12.25 -4.13 35.34
CA GLU A 87 -11.60 -2.81 35.48
C GLU A 87 -10.16 -3.12 36.04
N VAL A 88 -9.27 -2.13 36.06
CA VAL A 88 -8.06 -2.03 36.92
C VAL A 88 -6.73 -2.65 36.41
N VAL A 89 -5.93 -1.77 35.78
CA VAL A 89 -4.55 -1.38 36.15
C VAL A 89 -3.63 -2.45 36.77
N GLN A 90 -2.51 -2.74 36.11
CA GLN A 90 -1.22 -2.84 36.78
C GLN A 90 -0.04 -2.62 35.82
N ASN A 91 0.71 -1.57 36.12
CA ASN A 91 2.06 -1.28 35.63
C ASN A 91 3.02 -2.33 36.16
N VAL A 92 3.90 -2.89 35.33
CA VAL A 92 5.21 -3.39 35.77
C VAL A 92 6.23 -3.09 34.67
N ALA A 93 7.18 -2.24 35.05
CA ALA A 93 8.41 -1.97 34.33
C ALA A 93 9.29 -3.22 34.29
N ILE A 94 9.88 -3.51 33.12
CA ILE A 94 11.15 -4.23 33.05
C ILE A 94 12.01 -3.50 32.03
N GLN A 95 13.01 -2.81 32.58
CA GLN A 95 14.21 -2.32 31.92
C GLN A 95 15.14 -3.51 31.64
N GLU A 96 15.93 -3.42 30.58
CA GLU A 96 17.28 -4.00 30.35
C GLU A 96 17.49 -3.96 28.82
N GLU A 97 18.61 -3.52 28.24
CA GLU A 97 19.90 -3.15 28.76
C GLU A 97 20.54 -2.20 27.73
N ILE A 98 21.35 -1.28 28.24
CA ILE A 98 22.07 -0.24 27.50
C ILE A 98 23.30 -0.87 26.88
N THR A 99 23.49 -0.71 25.57
CA THR A 99 24.84 -0.75 24.98
C THR A 99 25.11 0.63 24.41
N GLN A 100 25.87 1.41 25.19
CA GLN A 100 26.44 2.68 24.78
C GLN A 100 27.57 2.40 23.79
N GLU A 101 27.37 2.80 22.53
CA GLU A 101 28.48 3.17 21.68
C GLU A 101 28.39 4.68 21.45
N GLU A 102 29.35 5.40 22.05
CA GLU A 102 29.59 6.83 21.84
C GLU A 102 30.05 7.07 20.40
N SER A 103 29.09 7.01 19.49
CA SER A 103 29.24 7.46 18.11
C SER A 103 28.91 8.95 18.09
N SER A 104 29.87 9.78 17.64
CA SER A 104 29.70 11.21 17.38
C SER A 104 28.32 11.50 16.79
N GLN A 105 27.40 12.00 17.63
CA GLN A 105 25.99 12.12 17.25
C GLN A 105 25.85 13.19 16.16
N VAL A 106 25.68 12.75 14.92
CA VAL A 106 25.22 13.61 13.84
C VAL A 106 23.81 14.06 14.21
N SER A 107 23.65 15.32 14.58
CA SER A 107 22.35 15.90 14.90
C SER A 107 21.52 16.02 13.63
N PHE A 108 20.59 15.10 13.42
CA PHE A 108 19.65 15.15 12.30
C PHE A 108 18.45 16.06 12.63
N ASN A 109 18.12 16.98 11.72
CA ASN A 109 16.90 17.79 11.82
C ASN A 109 15.93 17.44 10.70
N PHE A 110 14.86 16.71 11.04
CA PHE A 110 13.86 16.25 10.09
C PHE A 110 12.61 17.15 9.98
N LYS A 111 12.54 18.25 10.73
CA LYS A 111 11.33 19.09 10.81
C LYS A 111 10.93 19.67 9.44
N LYS A 112 11.92 20.13 8.67
CA LYS A 112 11.73 20.71 7.32
C LYS A 112 11.65 19.66 6.22
N THR A 113 11.89 18.40 6.55
CA THR A 113 11.90 17.30 5.59
C THR A 113 10.47 16.96 5.17
N PRO A 114 10.22 16.79 3.85
CA PRO A 114 8.89 16.42 3.38
C PRO A 114 8.53 15.01 3.87
N VAL A 115 7.27 14.83 4.27
CA VAL A 115 6.72 13.54 4.75
C VAL A 115 6.98 12.41 3.76
N THR A 116 6.91 12.69 2.46
CA THR A 116 7.15 11.70 1.42
C THR A 116 8.56 11.13 1.46
N LEU A 117 9.57 11.95 1.79
CA LEU A 117 10.94 11.50 1.95
C LEU A 117 11.11 10.70 3.24
N LEU A 118 10.54 11.19 4.35
CA LEU A 118 10.55 10.47 5.63
C LEU A 118 9.98 9.07 5.47
N LEU A 119 8.80 8.95 4.84
CA LEU A 119 8.20 7.64 4.56
C LEU A 119 9.02 6.77 3.59
N LYS A 120 9.81 7.37 2.70
CA LYS A 120 10.70 6.62 1.81
C LYS A 120 11.86 6.02 2.60
N ILE A 121 12.52 6.84 3.42
CA ILE A 121 13.61 6.44 4.32
C ILE A 121 13.11 5.37 5.30
N GLY A 122 11.95 5.60 5.93
CA GLY A 122 11.36 4.65 6.87
C GLY A 122 11.08 3.29 6.22
N LYS A 123 10.60 3.27 4.98
CA LYS A 123 10.38 2.00 4.24
C LYS A 123 11.66 1.31 3.78
N GLN A 124 12.80 1.99 3.84
CA GLN A 124 14.08 1.39 3.46
C GLN A 124 14.81 0.87 4.69
N PHE A 125 14.80 1.65 5.78
CA PHE A 125 15.65 1.41 6.94
C PHE A 125 14.87 1.09 8.22
N LEU A 126 13.60 1.50 8.34
CA LEU A 126 12.78 1.40 9.55
C LEU A 126 11.44 0.71 9.26
N ASN A 127 11.50 -0.45 8.60
CA ASN A 127 10.32 -1.19 8.14
C ASN A 127 9.44 -1.74 9.26
N ASN A 128 10.03 -1.94 10.44
CA ASN A 128 9.37 -2.55 11.58
C ASN A 128 8.52 -1.55 12.36
N GLU A 129 8.73 -0.24 12.14
CA GLU A 129 8.04 0.78 12.91
C GLU A 129 6.58 0.95 12.51
N ASN A 130 5.73 0.89 13.53
CA ASN A 130 4.28 1.05 13.38
C ASN A 130 3.93 2.42 12.81
N VAL A 131 4.68 3.46 13.17
CA VAL A 131 4.46 4.83 12.70
C VAL A 131 4.67 4.96 11.19
N VAL A 132 5.64 4.23 10.63
CA VAL A 132 5.90 4.20 9.18
C VAL A 132 4.83 3.37 8.46
N LYS A 133 4.52 2.19 9.00
CA LYS A 133 3.58 1.23 8.41
C LYS A 133 2.15 1.75 8.36
N TYR A 134 1.69 2.37 9.45
CA TYR A 134 0.31 2.80 9.64
C TYR A 134 0.08 4.28 9.38
N TYR A 135 1.07 4.99 8.82
CA TYR A 135 0.96 6.43 8.54
C TYR A 135 -0.31 6.84 7.75
N TYR A 136 -0.80 6.00 6.85
CA TYR A 136 -2.03 6.26 6.09
C TYR A 136 -3.19 5.32 6.46
N ASN A 137 -3.06 4.57 7.55
CA ASN A 137 -4.10 3.65 8.00
C ASN A 137 -5.07 4.38 8.94
N VAL A 138 -6.32 4.57 8.49
CA VAL A 138 -7.36 5.27 9.26
C VAL A 138 -7.76 4.48 10.52
N ASN A 139 -7.59 3.15 10.51
CA ASN A 139 -7.95 2.30 11.65
C ASN A 139 -7.00 2.49 12.84
N HIS A 140 -5.80 3.03 12.62
CA HIS A 140 -4.86 3.37 13.70
C HIS A 140 -4.75 4.88 13.79
N THR A 141 -5.66 5.48 14.55
CA THR A 141 -5.81 6.93 14.70
C THR A 141 -4.55 7.60 15.26
N GLU A 142 -3.81 6.92 16.14
CA GLU A 142 -2.56 7.40 16.74
C GLU A 142 -1.47 7.71 15.69
N PHE A 143 -1.38 6.86 14.66
CA PHE A 143 -0.37 6.95 13.61
C PHE A 143 -0.89 7.65 12.34
N TYR A 144 -2.20 7.88 12.24
CA TYR A 144 -2.81 8.38 11.01
C TYR A 144 -2.38 9.82 10.69
N LYS A 145 -1.54 9.95 9.67
CA LYS A 145 -0.97 11.20 9.15
C LYS A 145 -0.27 12.05 10.22
N ASN A 146 0.21 11.43 11.28
CA ASN A 146 0.89 12.12 12.35
C ASN A 146 2.37 12.34 11.99
N LYS A 147 2.69 13.54 11.48
CA LYS A 147 4.06 13.89 11.09
C LYS A 147 4.98 14.07 12.29
N GLU A 148 4.48 14.62 13.39
CA GLU A 148 5.30 14.94 14.57
C GLU A 148 5.83 13.66 15.21
N LEU A 149 4.94 12.68 15.39
CA LEU A 149 5.32 11.36 15.88
C LEU A 149 6.35 10.69 14.95
N LEU A 150 6.16 10.79 13.63
CA LEU A 150 7.11 10.25 12.65
C LEU A 150 8.49 10.90 12.77
N VAL A 151 8.56 12.23 12.97
CA VAL A 151 9.82 12.94 13.14
C VAL A 151 10.52 12.51 14.44
N ASN A 152 9.79 12.42 15.55
CA ASN A 152 10.35 12.03 16.84
C ASN A 152 10.96 10.62 16.78
N VAL A 153 10.24 9.68 16.16
CA VAL A 153 10.72 8.30 15.95
C VAL A 153 12.02 8.31 15.15
N PHE A 154 12.09 9.10 14.09
CA PHE A 154 13.30 9.21 13.25
C PHE A 154 14.48 9.83 14.00
N GLU A 155 14.23 10.84 14.81
CA GLU A 155 15.27 11.46 15.65
C GLU A 155 15.82 10.48 16.69
N ILE A 156 15.01 9.50 17.14
CA ILE A 156 15.43 8.47 18.10
C ILE A 156 16.11 7.28 17.42
N GLU A 157 15.60 6.84 16.27
CA GLU A 157 16.03 5.59 15.65
C GLU A 157 17.24 5.77 14.73
N ILE A 158 17.29 6.83 13.94
CA ILE A 158 18.38 7.03 12.97
C ILE A 158 19.77 7.06 13.63
N PRO A 159 19.95 7.72 14.79
CA PRO A 159 21.24 7.68 15.50
C PRO A 159 21.63 6.28 15.99
N LYS A 160 20.67 5.36 16.17
CA LYS A 160 20.93 3.96 16.59
C LYS A 160 21.33 3.06 15.43
N LEU A 161 21.11 3.47 14.18
CA LEU A 161 21.50 2.70 13.00
C LEU A 161 23.00 2.84 12.73
N ALA A 162 23.53 1.91 11.93
CA ALA A 162 24.93 1.92 11.50
C ALA A 162 25.30 3.23 10.77
N THR A 163 26.53 3.72 10.99
CA THR A 163 27.05 4.97 10.42
C THR A 163 26.96 5.03 8.89
N SER A 164 27.14 3.90 8.20
CA SER A 164 26.97 3.81 6.74
C SER A 164 25.56 4.20 6.30
N ILE A 165 24.54 3.72 7.02
CA ILE A 165 23.13 4.02 6.75
C ILE A 165 22.84 5.49 7.05
N GLN A 166 23.40 6.02 8.15
CA GLN A 166 23.25 7.43 8.50
C GLN A 166 23.78 8.36 7.39
N GLN A 167 24.93 8.02 6.79
CA GLN A 167 25.49 8.77 5.67
C GLN A 167 24.62 8.70 4.40
N GLU A 168 24.05 7.53 4.11
CA GLU A 168 23.12 7.36 2.99
C GLU A 168 21.86 8.23 3.18
N ILE A 169 21.28 8.19 4.39
CA ILE A 169 20.13 9.02 4.77
C ILE A 169 20.45 10.51 4.62
N GLN A 170 21.61 10.94 5.12
CA GLN A 170 22.07 12.32 5.00
C GLN A 170 22.14 12.76 3.52
N THR A 171 22.75 11.92 2.68
CA THR A 171 22.87 12.17 1.23
C THR A 171 21.50 12.33 0.57
N MET A 172 20.52 11.48 0.92
CA MET A 172 19.15 11.57 0.41
C MET A 172 18.43 12.87 0.83
N VAL A 173 18.64 13.31 2.07
CA VAL A 173 18.06 14.55 2.59
C VAL A 173 18.66 15.76 1.87
N GLU A 174 19.98 15.80 1.71
CA GLU A 174 20.68 16.88 0.99
C GLU A 174 20.27 16.97 -0.49
N GLU A 175 20.11 15.83 -1.17
CA GLU A 175 19.66 15.79 -2.56
C GLU A 175 18.28 16.44 -2.72
N GLN A 176 17.36 16.18 -1.78
CA GLN A 176 16.03 16.79 -1.78
C GLN A 176 16.06 18.29 -1.50
N GLN A 177 16.98 18.75 -0.63
CA GLN A 177 17.16 20.18 -0.39
C GLN A 177 17.72 20.89 -1.64
N LYS A 178 18.71 20.29 -2.32
CA LYS A 178 19.28 20.81 -3.58
C LYS A 178 18.25 20.92 -4.71
N LYS A 179 17.27 20.00 -4.77
CA LYS A 179 16.17 20.06 -5.76
C LYS A 179 15.24 21.25 -5.54
N LYS A 180 15.05 21.69 -4.29
CA LYS A 180 14.20 22.84 -3.98
C LYS A 180 14.84 24.19 -4.31
N THR A 181 16.17 24.31 -4.20
CA THR A 181 16.90 25.55 -4.48
C THR A 181 17.15 25.80 -5.96
N LYS A 182 17.04 24.77 -6.81
CA LYS A 182 17.21 24.88 -8.27
C LYS A 182 15.91 25.21 -9.04
N ALA A 183 14.77 25.22 -8.35
CA ALA A 183 13.46 25.50 -8.90
C ALA A 183 13.01 26.92 -8.51
#